data_AF-A0A920KTY7-F1
#
_entry.id   AF-A0A920KTY7-F1
#
_cell.length_a   1.000
_cell.length_b   1.000
_cell.length_c   1.000
_cell.angle_alpha   90.00
_cell.angle_beta   90.00
_cell.angle_gamma   90.00
#
_symmetry.space_group_name_H-M   'P 1'
#
loop_
_entity.id
_entity.type
_entity.pdbx_description
1 polymer ?
#
loop_
_entity_poly.entity_id
_entity_poly.type
_entity_poly.pdbx_seq_one_letter_code
_entity_poly.pdbx_strand_id
1 'polypeptide(L)'
;MERLKGWTYSKSNKRIKTEDNVIFKSNLSKLQIKELYASSSIAIVSSLYEGFGYPIIEAMSCEIPLIATNISSIPELTSDYAN
;
A
#
# COMPACT_ATOMS: atom_id res chain seq x y z
N MET A 1 14.43 -22.27 13.83
CA MET A 1 13.38 -21.23 13.91
C MET A 1 13.27 -20.62 12.51
N GLU A 2 12.46 -21.22 11.66
CA GLU A 2 12.42 -20.93 10.22
C GLU A 2 11.67 -19.63 9.96
N ARG A 3 12.33 -18.68 9.28
CA ARG A 3 11.70 -17.47 8.74
C ARG A 3 10.68 -17.91 7.69
N LEU A 4 9.41 -17.61 7.93
CA LEU A 4 8.32 -17.84 6.98
C LEU A 4 8.70 -17.20 5.63
N LYS A 5 8.60 -17.99 4.56
CA LYS A 5 8.85 -17.58 3.17
C LYS A 5 8.04 -16.32 2.88
N GLY A 6 8.75 -15.22 2.62
CA GLY A 6 8.17 -13.96 2.19
C GLY A 6 7.27 -14.18 0.97
N TRP A 7 6.12 -13.54 1.00
CA TRP A 7 5.12 -13.57 -0.06
C TRP A 7 5.77 -13.10 -1.38
N THR A 8 6.01 -14.03 -2.31
CA THR A 8 6.46 -13.68 -3.65
C THR A 8 5.23 -13.32 -4.48
N TYR A 9 5.20 -12.13 -5.07
CA TYR A 9 4.15 -11.75 -6.01
C TYR A 9 4.19 -12.70 -7.21
N SER A 10 3.24 -13.64 -7.30
CA SER A 10 3.08 -14.44 -8.51
C SER A 10 2.40 -13.56 -9.55
N LYS A 11 3.13 -13.24 -10.63
CA LYS A 11 2.59 -12.53 -11.79
C LYS A 11 1.32 -13.26 -12.24
N SER A 12 0.15 -12.72 -11.93
CA SER A 12 -1.12 -13.30 -12.34
C SER A 12 -1.26 -13.12 -13.85
N ASN A 13 -1.28 -14.22 -14.58
CA ASN A 13 -1.29 -14.25 -16.04
C ASN A 13 -2.50 -13.52 -16.63
N LYS A 14 -2.23 -12.62 -17.59
CA LYS A 14 -3.16 -12.06 -18.60
C LYS A 14 -4.35 -11.26 -18.05
N ARG A 15 -4.27 -9.91 -18.12
CA ARG A 15 -5.42 -9.02 -18.42
C ARG A 15 -5.10 -7.52 -18.49
N ILE A 16 -4.00 -7.06 -17.88
CA ILE A 16 -3.64 -5.63 -17.86
C ILE A 16 -2.35 -5.43 -18.67
N LYS A 17 -2.40 -4.63 -19.74
CA LYS A 17 -1.19 -4.08 -20.37
C LYS A 17 -0.60 -3.08 -19.37
N THR A 18 0.36 -3.51 -18.58
CA THR A 18 1.20 -2.58 -17.82
C THR A 18 2.14 -1.91 -18.82
N GLU A 19 1.80 -0.69 -19.21
CA GLU A 19 2.61 0.15 -20.11
C GLU A 19 3.88 0.68 -19.40
N ASP A 20 4.67 1.49 -20.12
CA ASP A 20 5.93 2.12 -19.67
C ASP A 20 5.82 2.99 -18.40
N ASN A 21 4.60 3.21 -17.89
CA ASN A 21 4.30 4.05 -16.74
C ASN A 21 4.15 3.29 -15.41
N VAL A 22 4.40 1.97 -15.39
CA VAL A 22 4.26 1.14 -14.18
C VAL A 22 5.61 0.64 -13.71
N ILE A 23 6.02 1.05 -12.51
CA ILE A 23 7.29 0.63 -11.88
C ILE A 23 6.98 -0.22 -10.66
N PHE A 24 7.40 -1.49 -10.69
CA PHE A 24 7.33 -2.39 -9.54
C PHE A 24 8.58 -2.27 -8.68
N LYS A 25 8.42 -2.04 -7.38
CA LYS A 25 9.52 -1.95 -6.41
C LYS A 25 9.38 -3.00 -5.33
N SER A 26 10.50 -3.57 -4.88
CA SER A 26 10.59 -4.54 -3.78
C SER A 26 11.84 -4.29 -2.95
N ASN A 27 11.90 -4.87 -1.73
CA ASN A 27 13.04 -4.72 -0.80
C ASN A 27 13.41 -3.27 -0.47
N LEU A 28 12.41 -2.41 -0.28
CA LEU A 28 12.61 -1.00 0.06
C LEU A 28 12.93 -0.84 1.54
N SER A 29 13.84 0.08 1.85
CA SER A 29 14.04 0.56 3.22
C SER A 29 12.87 1.45 3.66
N LYS A 30 12.71 1.63 4.98
CA LYS A 30 11.70 2.56 5.53
C LYS A 30 11.86 4.00 4.98
N LEU A 31 13.11 4.43 4.78
CA LEU A 31 13.39 5.75 4.21
C LEU A 31 12.90 5.86 2.76
N GLN A 32 13.17 4.83 1.95
CA GLN A 32 12.72 4.81 0.56
C GLN A 32 11.19 4.76 0.45
N ILE A 33 10.51 4.03 1.33
CA ILE A 33 9.04 4.02 1.39
C ILE A 33 8.52 5.43 1.71
N LYS A 34 9.10 6.10 2.71
CA LYS A 34 8.74 7.47 3.06
C LYS A 34 8.94 8.44 1.89
N GLU A 35 10.07 8.36 1.19
CA GLU A 35 10.36 9.20 0.02
C GLU A 35 9.35 8.96 -1.12
N LEU A 36 8.93 7.71 -1.33
CA LEU A 36 7.90 7.39 -2.32
C LEU A 36 6.55 7.97 -1.93
N TYR A 37 6.11 7.84 -0.67
CA TYR A 37 4.87 8.46 -0.24
C TYR A 37 4.94 9.99 -0.37
N ALA A 38 6.00 10.63 0.13
CA ALA A 38 6.16 12.08 0.10
C ALA A 38 6.24 12.67 -1.32
N SER A 39 6.63 11.88 -2.32
CA SER A 39 6.67 12.28 -3.74
C SER A 39 5.43 11.86 -4.53
N SER A 40 4.51 11.12 -3.92
CA SER A 40 3.28 10.64 -4.57
C SER A 40 2.17 11.67 -4.50
N SER A 41 1.36 11.76 -5.56
CA SER A 41 0.15 12.60 -5.56
C SER A 41 -1.05 11.92 -4.88
N ILE A 42 -1.01 10.59 -4.74
CA ILE A 42 -2.08 9.76 -4.15
C ILE A 42 -1.52 8.39 -3.75
N ALA A 43 -2.03 7.81 -2.66
CA ALA A 43 -1.81 6.42 -2.28
C ALA A 43 -3.08 5.57 -2.46
N ILE A 44 -2.90 4.34 -2.90
CA ILE A 44 -3.97 3.35 -3.04
C ILE A 44 -3.60 2.11 -2.24
N VAL A 45 -4.41 1.78 -1.24
CA VAL A 45 -4.26 0.57 -0.41
C VAL A 45 -5.44 -0.35 -0.66
N SER A 46 -5.24 -1.32 -1.55
CA SER A 46 -6.29 -2.25 -2.01
C SER A 46 -6.20 -3.64 -1.35
N SER A 47 -5.70 -3.71 -0.12
CA SER A 47 -5.50 -4.96 0.62
C SER A 47 -6.84 -5.62 0.98
N LEU A 48 -6.95 -6.95 0.83
CA LEU A 48 -8.15 -7.70 1.27
C LEU A 48 -8.20 -7.91 2.80
N TYR A 49 -7.06 -7.77 3.47
CA TYR A 49 -6.94 -7.84 4.92
C TYR A 49 -5.71 -7.07 5.36
N GLU A 50 -5.87 -6.21 6.35
CA GLU A 50 -4.79 -5.53 7.05
C GLU A 50 -4.93 -5.82 8.53
N GLY A 51 -3.83 -6.21 9.19
CA GLY A 51 -3.83 -6.39 10.63
C GLY A 51 -3.98 -5.03 11.32
N PHE A 52 -2.91 -4.23 11.25
CA PHE A 52 -2.87 -2.89 11.86
C PHE A 52 -3.11 -1.74 10.88
N GLY A 53 -2.88 -1.94 9.57
CA GLY A 53 -2.99 -0.85 8.60
C GLY A 53 -1.75 0.04 8.51
N TYR A 54 -0.54 -0.52 8.63
CA TYR A 54 0.71 0.24 8.46
C TYR A 54 0.76 1.07 7.17
N PRO A 55 0.38 0.53 5.98
CA PRO A 55 0.39 1.33 4.75
C PRO A 55 -0.53 2.56 4.82
N ILE A 56 -1.66 2.46 5.54
CA ILE A 56 -2.63 3.54 5.72
C ILE A 56 -2.01 4.67 6.54
N ILE A 57 -1.50 4.36 7.74
CA ILE A 57 -0.94 5.38 8.64
C ILE A 57 0.34 5.99 8.07
N GLU A 58 1.15 5.22 7.32
CA GLU A 58 2.36 5.73 6.67
C GLU A 58 2.01 6.74 5.57
N ALA A 59 1.00 6.43 4.75
CA ALA A 59 0.48 7.35 3.73
C ALA A 59 -0.13 8.60 4.38
N MET A 60 -1.02 8.45 5.35
CA MET A 60 -1.64 9.59 6.05
C MET A 60 -0.61 10.46 6.76
N SER A 61 0.45 9.88 7.33
CA SER A 61 1.56 10.64 7.95
C SER A 61 2.37 11.47 6.95
N CYS A 62 2.27 11.17 5.66
CA CYS A 62 2.86 11.95 4.58
C CYS A 62 1.87 12.93 3.96
N GLU A 63 0.68 13.10 4.55
CA GLU A 63 -0.38 14.03 4.11
C GLU A 63 -0.84 13.83 2.66
N ILE A 64 -0.68 12.62 2.13
CA ILE A 64 -1.12 12.32 0.76
C ILE A 64 -2.59 11.86 0.74
N PRO A 65 -3.36 12.25 -0.29
CA PRO A 65 -4.68 11.69 -0.51
C PRO A 65 -4.64 10.16 -0.55
N LEU A 66 -5.63 9.52 0.07
CA LEU A 66 -5.66 8.07 0.25
C LEU A 66 -6.97 7.49 -0.29
N ILE A 67 -6.85 6.46 -1.14
CA ILE A 67 -7.94 5.55 -1.49
C ILE A 67 -7.65 4.21 -0.83
N ALA A 68 -8.55 3.73 0.02
CA ALA A 68 -8.39 2.46 0.70
C ALA A 68 -9.69 1.63 0.67
N THR A 69 -9.55 0.32 0.79
CA THR A 69 -10.69 -0.58 0.93
C THR A 69 -11.38 -0.41 2.29
N ASN A 70 -12.71 -0.36 2.31
CA ASN A 70 -13.51 -0.22 3.53
C ASN A 70 -13.71 -1.55 4.28
N ILE A 71 -12.61 -2.25 4.63
CA ILE A 71 -12.63 -3.57 5.28
C ILE A 71 -11.51 -3.70 6.32
N SER A 72 -11.61 -4.70 7.20
CA SER A 72 -10.65 -4.96 8.28
C SER A 72 -10.53 -3.75 9.23
N SER A 73 -9.33 -3.41 9.69
CA SER A 73 -9.04 -2.25 10.54
C SER A 73 -9.01 -0.90 9.82
N ILE A 74 -9.15 -0.87 8.49
CA ILE A 74 -9.07 0.38 7.70
C ILE A 74 -10.15 1.40 8.10
N PRO A 75 -11.44 1.02 8.29
CA PRO A 75 -12.47 1.98 8.67
C PRO A 75 -12.19 2.62 10.04
N GLU A 76 -11.62 1.86 10.98
CA GLU A 76 -11.25 2.38 12.31
C GLU A 76 -10.15 3.44 12.24
N LEU A 77 -9.26 3.37 11.24
CA LEU A 77 -8.17 4.34 11.04
C LEU A 77 -8.60 5.57 10.24
N THR A 78 -9.65 5.44 9.44
CA THR A 78 -10.01 6.43 8.41
C THR A 78 -11.37 7.07 8.62
N SER A 79 -12.17 6.60 9.59
CA SER A 79 -13.55 7.04 9.82
C SER A 79 -13.70 8.56 9.91
N ASP A 80 -12.77 9.24 10.58
CA ASP A 80 -12.83 10.69 10.77
C ASP A 80 -12.57 11.49 9.49
N TYR A 81 -12.10 10.82 8.43
CA TYR A 81 -11.75 11.40 7.14
C TYR A 81 -12.63 10.86 5.99
N ALA A 82 -13.43 9.83 6.24
CA ALA A 82 -14.29 9.17 5.25
C ALA A 82 -15.74 9.60 5.48
N ASN A 83 -16.30 10.40 4.55
CA ASN A 83 -17.70 10.82 4.54
C ASN A 83 -18.60 9.86 3.75
#